data_AF-A0A3D4YPL1-F1
#
_entry.id   AF-A0A3D4YPL1-F1
#
_cell.length_a   1.000
_cell.length_b   1.000
_cell.length_c   1.000
_cell.angle_alpha   90.00
_cell.angle_beta   90.00
_cell.angle_gamma   90.00
#
_symmetry.space_group_name_H-M   'P 1'
#
loop_
_entity.id
_entity.type
_entity.pdbx_description
1 polymer ?
#
loop_
_entity_poly.entity_id
_entity_poly.type
_entity_poly.pdbx_seq_one_letter_code
_entity_poly.pdbx_strand_id
1 'polypeptide(L)'
;DSYATARIALQQAVFIRDQLLPSARAAYRAASASYTLGGSSALEVLDARRTLLDAESQYADALAGANISRYELERAVSVPLDTIH
;
A
#
# COMPACT_ATOMS: atom_id res chain seq x y z
N ASP A 1 8.65 -13.85 -15.05
CA ASP A 1 8.66 -12.52 -14.41
C ASP A 1 7.75 -12.33 -13.18
N SER A 2 6.75 -13.21 -12.90
CA SER A 2 5.84 -13.00 -11.74
C SER A 2 6.55 -12.93 -10.38
N TYR A 3 7.68 -13.63 -10.20
CA TYR A 3 8.51 -13.52 -8.99
C TYR A 3 9.08 -12.11 -8.79
N ALA A 4 9.58 -11.49 -9.85
CA ALA A 4 10.15 -10.14 -9.80
C ALA A 4 9.05 -9.12 -9.46
N THR A 5 7.87 -9.27 -10.08
CA THR A 5 6.69 -8.45 -9.78
C THR A 5 6.24 -8.60 -8.32
N ALA A 6 6.18 -9.82 -7.79
CA ALA A 6 5.84 -10.08 -6.38
C ALA A 6 6.82 -9.38 -5.43
N ARG A 7 8.12 -9.47 -5.72
CA ARG A 7 9.16 -8.82 -4.92
C ARG A 7 9.04 -7.29 -4.93
N ILE A 8 8.79 -6.68 -6.09
CA ILE A 8 8.61 -5.24 -6.21
C ILE A 8 7.37 -4.79 -5.44
N ALA A 9 6.25 -5.50 -5.58
CA ALA A 9 5.01 -5.20 -4.86
C ALA A 9 5.21 -5.28 -3.32
N LEU A 10 5.96 -6.28 -2.83
CA LEU A 10 6.31 -6.37 -1.41
C LEU A 10 7.22 -5.21 -0.95
N GLN A 11 8.21 -4.83 -1.75
CA GLN A 11 9.07 -3.68 -1.43
C GLN A 11 8.27 -2.37 -1.38
N GLN A 12 7.35 -2.17 -2.32
CA GLN A 12 6.43 -1.04 -2.31
C GLN A 12 5.53 -1.07 -1.06
N ALA A 13 4.96 -2.22 -0.72
CA ALA A 13 4.14 -2.37 0.49
C ALA A 13 4.93 -2.00 1.76
N VAL A 14 6.18 -2.44 1.87
CA VAL A 14 7.07 -2.09 3.00
C VAL A 14 7.33 -0.59 3.05
N PHE A 15 7.66 0.04 1.91
CA PHE A 15 7.88 1.49 1.85
C PHE A 15 6.63 2.27 2.26
N ILE A 16 5.45 1.89 1.75
CA ILE A 16 4.19 2.56 2.07
C ILE A 16 3.90 2.41 3.57
N ARG A 17 4.07 1.21 4.13
CA ARG A 17 3.86 0.93 5.56
C ARG A 17 4.80 1.73 6.46
N ASP A 18 6.09 1.79 6.12
CA ASP A 18 7.12 2.32 7.01
C ASP A 18 7.34 3.82 6.85
N GLN A 19 6.97 4.40 5.70
CA GLN A 19 7.19 5.82 5.41
C GLN A 19 5.91 6.58 5.10
N LEU A 20 5.16 6.14 4.09
CA LEU A 20 4.03 6.93 3.57
C LEU A 20 2.86 7.00 4.57
N LEU A 21 2.47 5.87 5.14
CA LEU A 21 1.38 5.79 6.11
C LEU A 21 1.66 6.57 7.41
N PRO A 22 2.83 6.43 8.06
CA PRO A 22 3.17 7.23 9.23
C PRO A 22 3.19 8.73 8.93
N SER A 23 3.75 9.13 7.78
CA SER A 23 3.82 10.53 7.35
C SER A 23 2.44 11.13 7.11
N ALA A 24 1.58 10.46 6.33
CA ALA A 24 0.23 10.92 6.05
C ALA A 24 -0.63 10.99 7.32
N ARG A 25 -0.46 10.03 8.24
CA ARG A 25 -1.16 10.04 9.53
C ARG A 25 -0.71 11.18 10.43
N ALA A 26 0.59 11.49 10.45
CA ALA A 26 1.12 12.63 11.18
C ALA A 26 0.59 13.96 10.62
N ALA A 27 0.57 14.10 9.29
CA ALA A 27 0.02 15.27 8.61
C ALA A 27 -1.47 15.50 8.94
N TYR A 28 -2.29 14.44 8.84
CA TYR A 28 -3.71 14.53 9.20
C TYR A 28 -3.92 14.91 10.68
N ARG A 29 -3.12 14.35 11.60
CA ARG A 29 -3.17 14.70 13.02
C ARG A 29 -2.79 16.16 13.26
N ALA A 30 -1.74 16.64 12.61
CA ALA A 30 -1.28 18.02 12.73
C ALA A 30 -2.33 19.00 12.19
N ALA A 31 -2.88 18.74 11.00
CA ALA A 31 -3.95 19.56 10.41
C ALA A 31 -5.20 19.57 11.30
N SER A 32 -5.60 18.43 11.85
CA SER A 32 -6.76 18.34 12.75
C SER A 32 -6.55 19.13 14.05
N ALA A 33 -5.38 19.03 14.67
CA ALA A 33 -5.04 19.81 15.87
C ALA A 33 -4.99 21.32 15.56
N SER A 34 -4.39 21.70 14.44
CA SER A 34 -4.33 23.09 13.99
C SER A 34 -5.73 23.66 13.73
N TYR A 35 -6.63 22.89 13.10
CA TYR A 35 -8.02 23.30 12.87
C TYR A 35 -8.77 23.58 14.18
N THR A 36 -8.60 22.73 15.20
CA THR A 36 -9.22 22.96 16.52
C THR A 36 -8.70 24.21 17.23
N LEU A 37 -7.50 24.65 16.88
CA LEU A 37 -6.87 25.87 17.41
C LEU A 37 -7.13 27.10 16.51
N GLY A 38 -7.86 26.93 15.40
CA GLY A 38 -8.14 27.98 14.41
C GLY A 38 -7.00 28.27 13.43
N GLY A 39 -5.95 27.44 13.39
CA GLY A 39 -4.78 27.63 12.53
C GLY A 39 -4.91 27.03 11.12
N SER A 40 -5.60 25.90 10.97
CA SER A 40 -5.89 25.28 9.67
C SER A 40 -7.35 25.47 9.28
N SER A 41 -7.64 25.42 7.98
CA SER A 41 -9.01 25.42 7.46
C SER A 41 -9.59 23.99 7.44
N ALA A 42 -10.92 23.89 7.36
CA ALA A 42 -11.59 22.59 7.21
C ALA A 42 -11.18 21.86 5.92
N LEU A 43 -10.86 22.61 4.86
CA LEU A 43 -10.40 22.05 3.58
C LEU A 43 -9.02 21.39 3.71
N GLU A 44 -8.09 21.98 4.46
CA GLU A 44 -6.77 21.39 4.70
C GLU A 44 -6.85 20.10 5.50
N VAL A 45 -7.78 20.02 6.46
CA VAL A 45 -8.04 18.77 7.21
C VAL A 45 -8.60 17.68 6.28
N LEU A 46 -9.52 18.05 5.39
CA LEU A 46 -10.10 17.12 4.41
C LEU A 46 -9.06 16.63 3.40
N ASP A 47 -8.19 17.52 2.93
CA ASP A 47 -7.10 17.18 2.02
C ASP A 47 -6.12 16.20 2.68
N ALA A 48 -5.66 16.52 3.90
CA ALA A 48 -4.77 15.63 4.65
C ALA A 48 -5.41 14.25 4.95
N ARG A 49 -6.73 14.23 5.23
CA ARG A 49 -7.48 12.98 5.38
C ARG A 49 -7.54 12.19 4.07
N ARG A 50 -7.74 12.86 2.94
CA ARG A 50 -7.75 12.21 1.62
C ARG A 50 -6.38 11.60 1.32
N THR A 51 -5.29 12.32 1.55
CA THR A 51 -3.94 11.77 1.39
C THR A 51 -3.70 10.53 2.25
N LEU A 52 -4.19 10.50 3.49
CA LEU A 52 -4.11 9.31 4.35
C LEU A 52 -4.87 8.13 3.76
N LEU A 53 -6.10 8.34 3.27
CA LEU A 53 -6.90 7.29 2.65
C LEU A 53 -6.27 6.77 1.34
N ASP A 54 -5.66 7.66 0.56
CA ASP A 54 -4.95 7.28 -0.67
C ASP A 54 -3.71 6.41 -0.34
N ALA A 55 -2.98 6.73 0.74
CA ALA A 55 -1.86 5.92 1.21
C ALA A 55 -2.31 4.54 1.74
N GLU A 56 -3.44 4.48 2.46
CA GLU A 56 -4.04 3.23 2.94
C GLU A 56 -4.49 2.33 1.77
N SER A 57 -5.07 2.94 0.72
CA SER A 57 -5.49 2.23 -0.49
C SER A 57 -4.28 1.68 -1.27
N GLN A 58 -3.24 2.49 -1.48
CA GLN A 58 -2.01 2.05 -2.14
C GLN A 58 -1.33 0.89 -1.39
N TYR A 59 -1.39 0.90 -0.06
CA TYR A 59 -0.86 -0.21 0.74
C TYR A 59 -1.62 -1.52 0.50
N ALA A 60 -2.96 -1.44 0.50
CA ALA A 60 -3.82 -2.59 0.24
C ALA A 60 -3.59 -3.17 -1.17
N ASP A 61 -3.48 -2.30 -2.17
CA ASP A 61 -3.23 -2.71 -3.56
C ASP A 61 -1.86 -3.39 -3.72
N ALA A 62 -0.82 -2.86 -3.08
CA ALA A 62 0.52 -3.46 -3.10
C ALA A 62 0.53 -4.86 -2.46
N LEU A 63 -0.20 -5.06 -1.37
CA LEU A 63 -0.36 -6.37 -0.74
C LEU A 63 -1.14 -7.35 -1.64
N ALA A 64 -2.24 -6.88 -2.25
CA ALA A 64 -3.03 -7.68 -3.16
C ALA A 64 -2.21 -8.13 -4.38
N GLY A 65 -1.45 -7.21 -4.99
CA GLY A 65 -0.56 -7.51 -6.12
C GLY A 65 0.53 -8.52 -5.77
N ALA A 66 1.11 -8.43 -4.57
CA ALA A 66 2.08 -9.42 -4.08
C ALA A 66 1.47 -10.82 -3.93
N ASN A 67 0.25 -10.92 -3.37
CA ASN A 67 -0.44 -12.19 -3.19
C ASN A 67 -0.85 -12.84 -4.51
N ILE A 68 -1.39 -12.06 -5.46
CA ILE A 68 -1.76 -12.56 -6.80
C ILE A 68 -0.52 -13.09 -7.53
N SER A 69 0.58 -12.36 -7.48
CA SER A 69 1.83 -12.76 -8.15
C SER A 69 2.41 -14.06 -7.57
N ARG A 70 2.25 -14.28 -6.26
CA ARG A 70 2.62 -15.55 -5.59
C ARG A 70 1.73 -16.71 -6.04
N TYR A 71 0.42 -16.50 -6.08
CA TYR A 71 -0.53 -17.51 -6.54
C TYR A 71 -0.27 -17.94 -8.00
N GLU A 72 0.00 -16.99 -8.90
CA GLU A 72 0.36 -17.29 -10.29
C GLU A 72 1.65 -18.11 -10.40
N LEU A 73 2.62 -17.87 -9.51
CA LEU A 73 3.87 -18.64 -9.46
C LEU A 73 3.63 -20.07 -8.94
N GLU A 74 2.85 -20.22 -7.87
CA GLU A 74 2.44 -21.52 -7.33
C GLU A 74 1.67 -22.33 -8.38
N ARG A 75 0.75 -21.69 -9.12
CA ARG A 75 0.04 -22.31 -10.23
C ARG A 75 0.98 -22.78 -11.34
N ALA A 76 1.95 -21.95 -11.73
CA ALA A 76 2.90 -22.28 -12.79
C ALA A 76 3.83 -23.46 -12.42
N VAL A 77 4.26 -23.54 -11.16
CA VAL A 77 5.09 -24.65 -10.64
C VAL A 77 4.24 -25.91 -10.40
N SER A 78 2.95 -25.76 -10.15
CA SER A 78 2.01 -26.87 -9.96
C SER A 78 1.45 -27.44 -11.27
N VAL A 79 1.83 -26.91 -12.44
CA VAL A 79 1.57 -27.55 -13.76
C VAL A 79 2.56 -28.71 -13.94
N PRO A 80 2.11 -29.93 -14.28
CA PRO A 80 2.65 -31.13 -13.64
C PRO A 80 3.92 -31.69 -14.30
N LEU A 81 4.73 -32.34 -13.46
CA LEU A 81 5.79 -33.30 -13.81
C LEU A 81 5.25 -34.57 -14.51
N ASP A 82 4.14 -34.48 -15.23
CA ASP A 82 3.47 -35.60 -15.92
C ASP A 82 3.85 -35.68 -17.40
N THR A 83 4.92 -34.99 -17.81
CA THR A 83 5.54 -35.13 -19.14
C THR A 83 6.84 -35.96 -19.09
N ILE A 84 7.10 -36.63 -17.97
CA ILE A 84 8.20 -37.61 -17.84
C ILE A 84 7.59 -39.00 -17.60
N HIS A 85 6.89 -39.52 -18.61
CA HIS A 85 6.73 -40.95 -18.80
C HIS A 85 6.93 -41.31 -20.27
#